data_AF-A0A920JXU7-F1
#
_entry.id   AF-A0A920JXU7-F1
#
_cell.length_a   1.000
_cell.length_b   1.000
_cell.length_c   1.000
_cell.angle_alpha   90.00
_cell.angle_beta   90.00
_cell.angle_gamma   90.00
#
_symmetry.space_group_name_H-M   'P 1'
#
loop_
_entity.id
_entity.type
_entity.pdbx_description
1 polymer ?
#
loop_
_entity_poly.entity_id
_entity_poly.type
_entity_poly.pdbx_seq_one_letter_code
_entity_poly.pdbx_strand_id
1 'polypeptide(L)'
;MRKKADLINFDKAGLAYPSGALDSGGDTIYLATADGDGNMVSLIQSNYRGMGSGMTPQGLGFILQDEGEMFSLDQSHMNKFEGGKRPFHTIIPGFVTKDGIPWLSYGLMGVLCNHKVMLRF
;
A
#
# COMPACT_ATOMS: atom_id res chain seq x y z
N MET A 1 6.20 -17.33 3.10
CA MET A 1 7.32 -16.49 3.59
C MET A 1 8.70 -17.17 3.48
N ARG A 2 8.92 -18.38 4.04
CA ARG A 2 10.24 -19.05 4.03
C ARG A 2 10.92 -19.17 2.65
N LYS A 3 10.23 -19.65 1.61
CA LYS A 3 10.80 -19.89 0.27
C LYS A 3 11.33 -18.64 -0.48
N LYS A 4 11.01 -17.41 -0.05
CA LYS A 4 11.48 -16.16 -0.69
C LYS A 4 12.62 -15.48 0.09
N ALA A 5 12.95 -15.95 1.29
CA ALA A 5 14.10 -15.45 2.04
C ALA A 5 15.40 -15.92 1.41
N ASP A 6 15.41 -17.16 0.90
CA ASP A 6 16.55 -17.80 0.22
C ASP A 6 16.98 -17.07 -1.09
N LEU A 7 16.15 -16.15 -1.59
CA LEU A 7 16.42 -15.36 -2.78
C LEU A 7 17.19 -14.06 -2.49
N ILE A 8 17.36 -13.69 -1.22
CA ILE A 8 18.05 -12.46 -0.81
C ILE A 8 19.55 -12.72 -0.79
N ASN A 9 20.29 -12.01 -1.63
CA ASN A 9 21.75 -11.96 -1.61
C ASN A 9 22.19 -10.64 -0.97
N PHE A 10 22.96 -10.70 0.12
CA PHE A 10 23.41 -9.52 0.85
C PHE A 10 24.59 -8.80 0.18
N ASP A 11 25.31 -9.47 -0.70
CA ASP A 11 26.49 -8.95 -1.39
C ASP A 11 26.17 -8.43 -2.80
N LYS A 12 24.96 -8.69 -3.31
CA LYS A 12 24.57 -8.35 -4.67
C LYS A 12 23.09 -8.02 -4.79
N ALA A 13 22.79 -6.86 -5.38
CA ALA A 13 21.43 -6.50 -5.76
C ALA A 13 20.89 -7.49 -6.82
N GLY A 14 19.69 -8.03 -6.57
CA GLY A 14 19.03 -8.93 -7.51
C GLY A 14 18.57 -8.18 -8.77
N LEU A 15 19.02 -8.65 -9.94
CA LEU A 15 18.71 -8.03 -11.24
C LEU A 15 17.23 -8.18 -11.64
N ALA A 16 16.62 -9.33 -11.33
CA ALA A 16 15.21 -9.56 -11.53
C ALA A 16 14.74 -10.72 -10.65
N TYR A 17 13.63 -10.54 -9.95
CA TYR A 17 12.84 -11.66 -9.40
C TYR A 17 11.46 -11.62 -10.03
N PRO A 18 10.89 -12.78 -10.40
CA PRO A 18 9.54 -12.83 -10.95
C PRO A 18 8.57 -12.16 -9.96
N SER A 19 7.77 -11.21 -10.47
CA SER A 19 6.64 -10.68 -9.72
C SER A 19 5.74 -11.87 -9.38
N GLY A 20 5.36 -12.00 -8.10
CA GLY A 20 4.29 -12.93 -7.76
C GLY A 20 3.05 -12.58 -8.58
N ALA A 21 2.28 -13.58 -9.01
CA ALA A 21 0.97 -13.31 -9.61
C ALA A 21 0.20 -12.38 -8.65
N LEU A 22 -0.13 -11.18 -9.11
CA LEU A 22 -0.99 -10.24 -8.39
C LEU A 22 -2.41 -10.75 -8.55
N ASP A 23 -2.73 -11.82 -7.82
CA ASP A 23 -4.10 -12.26 -7.69
C ASP A 23 -4.73 -11.40 -6.59
N SER A 24 -5.00 -10.14 -6.91
CA SER A 24 -5.49 -9.19 -5.91
C SER A 24 -6.41 -8.18 -6.58
N GLY A 25 -7.72 -8.46 -6.51
CA GLY A 25 -8.80 -7.55 -6.87
C GLY A 25 -8.91 -6.36 -5.93
N GLY A 26 -7.78 -5.72 -5.63
CA GLY A 26 -7.66 -4.56 -4.77
C GLY A 26 -7.15 -3.37 -5.56
N ASP A 27 -7.97 -2.33 -5.67
CA ASP A 27 -7.72 -1.15 -6.49
C ASP A 27 -7.34 0.05 -5.61
N THR A 28 -6.23 0.68 -5.95
CA THR A 28 -5.65 1.79 -5.20
C THR A 28 -5.10 2.77 -6.20
N ILE A 29 -5.28 4.08 -6.00
CA ILE A 29 -4.62 5.10 -6.79
C ILE A 29 -3.41 5.66 -6.05
N TYR A 30 -2.36 5.98 -6.80
CA TYR A 30 -1.23 6.77 -6.30
C TYR A 30 -1.11 8.05 -7.11
N LEU A 31 -0.95 9.16 -6.42
CA LEU A 31 -0.71 10.48 -6.97
C LEU A 31 0.57 11.05 -6.39
N ALA A 32 1.47 11.48 -7.28
CA ALA A 32 2.67 12.22 -6.95
C ALA A 32 2.62 13.59 -7.64
N THR A 33 2.97 14.65 -6.91
CA THR A 33 3.21 15.97 -7.51
C THR A 33 4.38 16.66 -6.81
N ALA A 34 5.03 17.57 -7.52
CA ALA A 34 6.15 18.38 -7.05
C ALA A 34 6.08 19.79 -7.65
N ASP A 35 6.49 20.81 -6.90
CA ASP A 35 6.60 22.19 -7.39
C ASP A 35 8.06 22.69 -7.46
N GLY A 36 8.25 23.89 -8.00
CA GLY A 36 9.57 24.52 -8.16
C GLY A 36 10.21 24.98 -6.85
N ASP A 37 9.43 25.07 -5.76
CA ASP A 37 9.90 25.46 -4.43
C ASP A 37 10.35 24.25 -3.60
N GLY A 38 10.24 23.04 -4.16
CA GLY A 38 10.67 21.79 -3.53
C GLY A 38 9.59 21.13 -2.67
N ASN A 39 8.34 21.59 -2.72
CA ASN A 39 7.24 20.87 -2.09
C ASN A 39 6.90 19.64 -2.92
N MET A 40 6.65 18.52 -2.24
CA MET A 40 6.20 17.29 -2.87
C MET A 40 5.03 16.65 -2.12
N VAL A 41 4.15 15.98 -2.87
CA VAL A 41 3.01 15.24 -2.33
C VAL A 41 3.12 13.79 -2.77
N SER A 42 3.05 12.88 -1.79
CA SER A 42 2.94 11.43 -1.97
C SER A 42 1.60 10.99 -1.41
N LEU A 43 0.59 10.85 -2.28
CA LEU A 43 -0.78 10.54 -1.87
C LEU A 43 -1.21 9.19 -2.43
N ILE A 44 -1.54 8.26 -1.54
CA ILE A 44 -2.16 6.99 -1.91
C ILE A 44 -3.57 6.96 -1.31
N GLN A 45 -4.57 6.66 -2.14
CA GLN A 45 -5.96 6.50 -1.71
C GLN A 45 -6.54 5.22 -2.31
N SER A 46 -7.33 4.51 -1.52
CA SER A 46 -7.97 3.26 -1.94
C SER A 46 -9.33 3.12 -1.27
N ASN A 47 -10.26 2.45 -1.97
CA ASN A 47 -11.46 1.90 -1.38
C ASN A 47 -11.29 0.41 -1.04
N TYR A 48 -10.05 -0.09 -0.98
CA TYR A 48 -9.62 -1.49 -0.93
C TYR A 48 -9.93 -2.27 -2.20
N ARG A 49 -11.18 -2.70 -2.46
CA ARG A 49 -11.54 -3.42 -3.69
C ARG A 49 -12.38 -2.57 -4.63
N GLY A 50 -11.86 -2.18 -5.81
CA GLY A 50 -12.64 -1.47 -6.83
C GLY A 50 -13.50 -0.33 -6.29
N MET A 51 -14.82 -0.49 -6.40
CA MET A 51 -15.80 0.47 -5.93
C MET A 51 -15.99 0.48 -4.39
N GLY A 52 -15.32 -0.39 -3.64
CA GLY A 52 -15.46 -0.59 -2.19
C GLY A 52 -16.56 -1.58 -1.86
N SER A 53 -17.26 -1.34 -0.74
CA SER A 53 -18.34 -2.19 -0.22
C SER A 53 -19.58 -2.33 -1.14
N GLY A 54 -19.68 -1.51 -2.19
CA GLY A 54 -20.88 -1.35 -3.00
C GLY A 54 -22.00 -0.55 -2.33
N MET A 55 -21.86 -0.19 -1.05
CA MET A 55 -22.84 0.59 -0.30
C MET A 55 -22.68 2.09 -0.57
N THR A 56 -23.69 2.69 -1.20
CA THR A 56 -23.74 4.13 -1.49
C THR A 56 -24.69 4.82 -0.51
N PRO A 57 -24.23 5.78 0.32
CA PRO A 57 -25.13 6.62 1.08
C PRO A 57 -26.08 7.40 0.14
N GLN A 58 -27.36 7.47 0.50
CA GLN A 58 -28.38 8.07 -0.35
C GLN A 58 -28.05 9.55 -0.65
N GLY A 59 -28.04 9.91 -1.93
CA GLY A 59 -27.84 11.28 -2.41
C GLY A 59 -26.40 11.80 -2.44
N LEU A 60 -25.40 11.02 -2.00
CA LEU A 60 -24.01 11.49 -1.93
C LEU A 60 -23.11 11.08 -3.10
N GLY A 61 -23.49 10.05 -3.86
CA GLY A 61 -22.78 9.67 -5.10
C GLY A 61 -21.38 9.07 -4.90
N PHE A 62 -21.00 8.68 -3.68
CA PHE A 62 -19.77 7.94 -3.39
C PHE A 62 -20.06 6.64 -2.66
N ILE A 63 -19.15 5.67 -2.74
CA ILE A 63 -19.29 4.36 -2.12
C ILE A 63 -18.38 4.27 -0.90
N LEU A 64 -18.84 3.56 0.14
CA LEU A 64 -18.04 3.32 1.34
C LEU A 64 -16.96 2.27 1.07
N GLN A 65 -15.73 2.52 1.54
CA GLN A 65 -14.61 1.58 1.46
C GLN A 65 -14.88 0.27 2.23
N ASP A 66 -14.29 -0.83 1.77
CA ASP A 66 -14.36 -2.16 2.41
C ASP A 66 -13.05 -2.58 3.11
N GLU A 67 -12.18 -1.61 3.44
CA GLU A 67 -10.91 -1.84 4.17
C GLU A 67 -11.06 -2.58 5.51
N GLY A 68 -12.27 -2.61 6.09
CA GLY A 68 -12.59 -3.41 7.27
C GLY A 68 -12.37 -4.92 7.07
N GLU A 69 -12.33 -5.43 5.84
CA GLU A 69 -12.00 -6.83 5.53
C GLU A 69 -10.60 -7.22 6.05
N MET A 70 -9.71 -6.25 6.25
CA MET A 70 -8.36 -6.53 6.73
C MET A 70 -8.29 -6.90 8.21
N PHE A 71 -9.36 -6.73 9.00
CA PHE A 71 -9.38 -7.21 10.37
C PHE A 71 -9.37 -8.74 10.47
N SER A 72 -8.66 -9.24 11.48
CA SER A 72 -8.78 -10.63 11.90
C SER A 72 -9.98 -10.80 12.81
N LEU A 73 -10.70 -11.91 12.66
CA LEU A 73 -11.75 -12.32 13.61
C LEU A 73 -11.18 -13.16 14.77
N ASP A 74 -9.91 -13.55 14.70
CA ASP A 74 -9.20 -14.23 15.78
C ASP A 74 -8.88 -13.23 16.90
N GLN A 75 -9.41 -13.51 18.10
CA GLN A 75 -9.26 -12.68 19.29
C GLN A 75 -7.83 -12.63 19.83
N SER A 76 -6.98 -13.57 19.45
CA SER A 76 -5.56 -13.58 19.83
C SER A 76 -4.67 -12.80 18.85
N HIS A 77 -5.21 -12.41 17.69
CA HIS A 77 -4.44 -11.72 16.65
C HIS A 77 -4.27 -10.23 16.96
N MET A 78 -3.09 -9.68 16.68
CA MET A 78 -2.79 -8.25 16.93
C MET A 78 -3.74 -7.32 16.16
N ASN A 79 -4.08 -7.71 14.93
CA ASN A 79 -5.05 -7.01 14.08
C ASN A 79 -6.50 -7.52 14.25
N LYS A 80 -6.91 -7.92 15.46
CA LYS A 80 -8.32 -8.26 15.74
C LYS A 80 -9.25 -7.05 15.59
N PHE A 81 -10.50 -7.31 15.22
CA PHE A 81 -11.56 -6.31 15.15
C PHE A 81 -11.94 -5.75 16.53
N GLU A 82 -11.81 -4.44 16.71
CA GLU A 82 -12.14 -3.73 17.95
C GLU A 82 -12.73 -2.35 17.61
N GLY A 83 -13.72 -1.90 18.39
CA GLY A 83 -14.37 -0.59 18.18
C GLY A 83 -13.36 0.55 18.25
N GLY A 84 -13.37 1.44 17.25
CA GLY A 84 -12.46 2.60 17.15
C GLY A 84 -11.03 2.27 16.72
N LYS A 85 -10.69 0.99 16.54
CA LYS A 85 -9.38 0.57 16.03
C LYS A 85 -9.33 0.74 14.51
N ARG A 86 -8.15 1.06 13.97
CA ARG A 86 -7.90 1.08 12.53
C ARG A 86 -7.38 -0.29 12.08
N PRO A 87 -7.86 -0.82 10.95
CA PRO A 87 -7.33 -2.06 10.42
C PRO A 87 -5.87 -1.87 10.01
N PHE A 88 -5.15 -2.98 9.86
CA PHE A 88 -3.89 -2.97 9.14
C PHE A 88 -4.11 -2.42 7.73
N HIS A 89 -3.36 -1.38 7.33
CA HIS A 89 -3.39 -0.83 5.98
C HIS A 89 -2.15 -1.25 5.19
N THR A 90 -2.34 -1.52 3.91
CA THR A 90 -1.28 -1.88 2.95
C THR A 90 -0.76 -0.67 2.18
N ILE A 91 -1.27 0.52 2.50
CA ILE A 91 -0.95 1.79 1.87
C ILE A 91 0.38 2.32 2.42
N ILE A 92 1.36 2.52 1.54
CA ILE A 92 2.71 2.98 1.91
C ILE A 92 3.16 4.12 0.98
N PRO A 93 2.71 5.37 1.22
CA PRO A 93 3.27 6.53 0.54
C PRO A 93 4.68 6.79 1.07
N GLY A 94 5.63 7.05 0.17
CA GLY A 94 7.04 7.19 0.53
C GLY A 94 7.70 8.40 -0.12
N PHE A 95 8.78 8.85 0.52
CA PHE A 95 9.74 9.79 -0.02
C PHE A 95 11.16 9.22 0.11
N VAL A 96 11.99 9.44 -0.90
CA VAL A 96 13.45 9.32 -0.80
C VAL A 96 13.99 10.71 -0.51
N THR A 97 14.86 10.81 0.49
CA THR A 97 15.63 12.03 0.76
C THR A 97 17.09 11.80 0.37
N LYS A 98 17.73 12.86 -0.14
CA LYS A 98 19.17 12.91 -0.39
C LYS A 98 19.73 14.08 0.42
N ASP A 99 20.69 13.78 1.30
CA ASP A 99 21.28 14.78 2.19
C ASP A 99 20.25 15.54 3.05
N GLY A 100 19.17 14.84 3.46
CA GLY A 100 18.07 15.42 4.22
C GLY A 100 17.06 16.21 3.39
N ILE A 101 17.29 16.36 2.08
CA ILE A 101 16.41 17.08 1.16
C ILE A 101 15.53 16.07 0.41
N PRO A 102 14.20 16.25 0.38
CA PRO A 102 13.30 15.41 -0.41
C PRO A 102 13.72 15.38 -1.90
N TRP A 103 13.95 14.18 -2.45
CA TRP A 103 14.48 13.97 -3.80
C TRP A 103 13.50 13.23 -4.73
N LEU A 104 12.72 12.30 -4.19
CA LEU A 104 11.76 11.51 -4.98
C LEU A 104 10.53 11.18 -4.14
N SER A 105 9.33 11.35 -4.71
CA SER A 105 8.08 10.81 -4.17
C SER A 105 7.77 9.49 -4.88
N TYR A 106 7.48 8.42 -4.14
CA TYR A 106 7.10 7.14 -4.73
C TYR A 106 5.97 6.45 -3.96
N GLY A 107 5.28 5.56 -4.67
CA GLY A 107 4.14 4.79 -4.19
C GLY A 107 3.80 3.69 -5.18
N LEU A 108 3.09 2.67 -4.71
CA LEU A 108 2.70 1.53 -5.53
C LEU A 108 1.20 1.30 -5.38
N MET A 109 0.54 1.00 -6.50
CA MET A 109 -0.86 0.58 -6.53
C MET A 109 -0.95 -0.93 -6.29
N GLY A 110 -1.97 -1.36 -5.53
CA GLY A 110 -2.28 -2.77 -5.28
C GLY A 110 -2.15 -3.18 -3.81
N VAL A 111 -3.17 -3.90 -3.34
CA VAL A 111 -3.38 -4.27 -1.93
C VAL A 111 -2.30 -5.20 -1.35
N LEU A 112 -1.64 -6.02 -2.18
CA LEU A 112 -0.63 -6.99 -1.73
C LEU A 112 0.75 -6.75 -2.35
N CYS A 113 1.06 -5.50 -2.66
CA CYS A 113 2.41 -5.15 -3.08
C CYS A 113 3.35 -5.25 -1.86
N ASN A 114 4.15 -6.31 -1.82
CA ASN A 114 5.14 -6.52 -0.76
C ASN A 114 6.10 -5.32 -0.70
N HIS A 115 6.45 -4.84 0.50
CA HIS A 115 7.55 -3.88 0.77
C HIS A 115 8.83 -4.12 -0.06
N LYS A 116 9.04 -5.36 -0.51
CA LYS A 116 10.13 -5.77 -1.41
C LYS A 116 10.09 -5.15 -2.81
N VAL A 117 8.93 -4.75 -3.33
CA VAL A 117 8.85 -4.01 -4.61
C VAL A 117 9.30 -2.57 -4.41
N MET A 118 9.03 -2.01 -3.24
CA MET A 118 9.41 -0.67 -2.84
C MET A 118 10.93 -0.53 -2.66
N LEU A 119 11.60 -1.54 -2.06
CA LEU A 119 13.06 -1.61 -1.90
C LEU A 119 13.84 -1.84 -3.21
N ARG A 120 13.17 -1.86 -4.36
CA ARG A 120 13.85 -1.92 -5.67
C ARG A 120 14.12 -0.53 -6.26
N PHE A 121 13.59 0.54 -5.65
CA PHE A 121 13.86 1.92 -6.03
C PHE A 121 14.96 2.52 -5.15
#